data_AF-A0A317XMR0-F1
#
_entry.id   AF-A0A317XMR0-F1
#
_cell.length_a   1.000
_cell.length_b   1.000
_cell.length_c   1.000
_cell.angle_alpha   90.00
_cell.angle_beta   90.00
_cell.angle_gamma   90.00
#
_symmetry.space_group_name_H-M   'P 1'
#
loop_
_entity.id
_entity.type
_entity.pdbx_description
1 polymer ?
#
loop_
_entity_poly.entity_id
_entity_poly.type
_entity_poly.pdbx_seq_one_letter_code
_entity_poly.pdbx_strand_id
1 'polypeptide(L)'
;MEDVSEVKRAGSSADTEDDQSTYTATTVTTAAPSENGFDDAAVSETDSNIRVAQHEATGGSTAGNPSSAAAVATAAESTSTSTLAPALAATSIGGSRTTASSEGARFASRLDETSLSSATDGLVLFDLTNCPGGKLCFSPHTIKTILDLKLLGIGYDRQRLTFIQIRNDLASRVAENVTVPAIELADGSHIVDSWDIAEYLERRHPDGAALFGSVAGKKLAAMLNSFGKTVLAPHIAPLAMNGVHKLLDPESQTYFSNDKIGKARWNKISNLTSAEKDTHVQQAVAKLEVLNAMLEADTLAAAGAASSTSADAVADAAARSASRSRSRSSVWLAGGSQPTHADFVVFGWYVFTRAAGQRYAKDIWYAHRAVGRWVDALLEWSGDIADDFV
;
A
#
# COMPACT_ATOMS: atom_id res chain seq x y z
N MET A 1 -54.44 -5.39 1.98
CA MET A 1 -54.08 -5.78 0.61
C MET A 1 -53.29 -4.62 0.03
N GLU A 2 -52.06 -4.37 0.48
CA GLU A 2 -50.83 -5.18 0.24
C GLU A 2 -50.62 -5.34 -1.28
N ASP A 3 -49.50 -4.90 -1.86
CA ASP A 3 -48.19 -5.50 -1.61
C ASP A 3 -47.02 -4.54 -1.95
N VAL A 4 -45.96 -4.58 -1.13
CA VAL A 4 -44.67 -3.87 -1.28
C VAL A 4 -43.59 -4.93 -1.11
N SER A 5 -42.86 -5.26 -2.19
CA SER A 5 -41.82 -6.29 -2.16
C SER A 5 -40.43 -5.71 -1.82
N GLU A 6 -40.07 -5.91 -0.55
CA GLU A 6 -38.79 -6.37 0.03
C GLU A 6 -37.43 -5.85 -0.49
N VAL A 7 -36.75 -5.12 0.42
CA VAL A 7 -35.31 -4.89 0.45
C VAL A 7 -34.66 -5.84 1.46
N LYS A 8 -33.64 -6.58 1.04
CA LYS A 8 -32.94 -7.59 1.84
C LYS A 8 -32.01 -6.90 2.86
N ARG A 9 -32.35 -7.02 4.15
CA ARG A 9 -31.57 -6.52 5.30
C ARG A 9 -30.70 -7.67 5.81
N ALA A 10 -29.38 -7.53 5.79
CA ALA A 10 -28.46 -8.48 6.42
C ALA A 10 -28.32 -8.17 7.91
N GLY A 11 -28.44 -9.22 8.74
CA GLY A 11 -28.62 -9.16 10.18
C GLY A 11 -27.36 -8.81 10.96
N SER A 12 -27.60 -8.07 12.04
CA SER A 12 -26.69 -7.78 13.15
C SER A 12 -26.78 -8.93 14.16
N SER A 13 -25.65 -9.48 14.56
CA SER A 13 -25.55 -10.33 15.76
C SER A 13 -24.87 -9.52 16.86
N ALA A 14 -25.68 -8.99 17.77
CA ALA A 14 -25.24 -8.43 19.03
C ALA A 14 -25.69 -9.40 20.12
N ASP A 15 -24.72 -10.02 20.80
CA ASP A 15 -24.98 -10.74 22.05
C ASP A 15 -24.49 -9.86 23.21
N THR A 16 -25.46 -9.47 24.04
CA THR A 16 -25.29 -8.87 25.36
C THR A 16 -25.97 -9.80 26.35
N GLU A 17 -25.26 -10.30 27.36
CA GLU A 17 -25.83 -10.69 28.64
C GLU A 17 -24.89 -10.32 29.80
N ASP A 18 -25.50 -9.74 30.85
CA ASP A 18 -25.01 -9.35 32.19
C ASP A 18 -24.63 -10.60 33.05
N ASP A 19 -24.14 -10.62 34.30
CA ASP A 19 -24.06 -9.66 35.42
C ASP A 19 -23.11 -10.23 36.53
N GLN A 20 -22.55 -9.31 37.33
CA GLN A 20 -22.25 -9.33 38.79
C GLN A 20 -21.34 -10.32 39.57
N SER A 21 -20.37 -9.70 40.28
CA SER A 21 -20.12 -9.69 41.75
C SER A 21 -18.81 -10.26 42.36
N THR A 22 -17.94 -9.31 42.75
CA THR A 22 -17.09 -9.17 43.98
C THR A 22 -16.26 -10.34 44.55
N TYR A 23 -14.94 -10.13 44.74
CA TYR A 23 -14.28 -9.99 46.06
C TYR A 23 -12.82 -9.47 45.92
N THR A 24 -12.39 -8.71 46.93
CA THR A 24 -11.17 -7.90 47.10
C THR A 24 -9.86 -8.68 47.32
N ALA A 25 -8.71 -8.16 46.84
CA ALA A 25 -7.49 -7.96 47.65
C ALA A 25 -6.36 -7.20 46.91
N THR A 26 -5.76 -6.27 47.66
CA THR A 26 -4.68 -5.32 47.38
C THR A 26 -3.35 -5.94 46.92
N THR A 27 -2.71 -5.38 45.88
CA THR A 27 -1.26 -5.08 45.91
C THR A 27 -0.89 -3.98 44.91
N VAL A 28 -0.16 -2.98 45.40
CA VAL A 28 0.41 -1.85 44.66
C VAL A 28 1.58 -2.35 43.80
N THR A 29 1.57 -2.10 42.50
CA THR A 29 2.80 -1.95 41.68
C THR A 29 2.50 -1.06 40.49
N THR A 30 3.34 -0.05 40.33
CA THR A 30 3.37 0.99 39.29
C THR A 30 3.37 0.36 37.90
N ALA A 31 2.35 0.63 37.09
CA ALA A 31 2.29 0.25 35.67
C ALA A 31 1.79 1.43 34.84
N ALA A 32 2.59 1.80 33.84
CA ALA A 32 2.28 2.81 32.84
C ALA A 32 1.05 2.39 32.02
N PRO A 33 0.17 3.33 31.62
CA PRO A 33 -0.95 2.98 30.76
C PRO A 33 -0.46 2.68 29.34
N SER A 34 -0.54 1.41 28.98
CA SER A 34 -0.51 0.90 27.61
C SER A 34 -1.85 1.22 26.94
N GLU A 35 -1.86 2.15 25.99
CA GLU A 35 -2.97 2.35 25.06
C GLU A 35 -2.48 2.09 23.63
N ASN A 36 -2.54 0.83 23.20
CA ASN A 36 -2.51 0.49 21.78
C ASN A 36 -3.89 -0.05 21.39
N GLY A 37 -4.75 0.87 20.97
CA GLY A 37 -6.01 0.59 20.30
C GLY A 37 -6.05 1.37 18.99
N PHE A 38 -5.15 1.03 18.06
CA PHE A 38 -5.01 1.73 16.77
C PHE A 38 -4.76 0.79 15.58
N ASP A 39 -5.01 -0.51 15.73
CA ASP A 39 -4.62 -1.52 14.73
C ASP A 39 -5.54 -1.68 13.51
N ASP A 40 -6.69 -1.00 13.44
CA ASP A 40 -7.67 -1.18 12.33
C ASP A 40 -7.79 0.05 11.39
N ALA A 41 -6.76 0.91 11.35
CA ALA A 41 -6.69 2.03 10.40
C ALA A 41 -6.05 1.66 9.06
N ALA A 42 -5.34 0.54 8.99
CA ALA A 42 -4.91 -0.07 7.75
C ALA A 42 -5.99 -1.06 7.32
N VAL A 43 -6.77 -0.71 6.30
CA VAL A 43 -7.52 -1.74 5.56
C VAL A 43 -6.47 -2.77 5.14
N SER A 44 -6.61 -4.00 5.65
CA SER A 44 -5.64 -5.05 5.38
C SER A 44 -5.55 -5.27 3.88
N GLU A 45 -4.37 -5.01 3.31
CA GLU A 45 -4.01 -5.33 1.92
C GLU A 45 -3.72 -6.85 1.76
N THR A 46 -3.96 -7.68 2.78
CA THR A 46 -3.38 -9.04 2.88
C THR A 46 -4.11 -10.16 2.16
N ASP A 47 -5.27 -9.93 1.55
CA ASP A 47 -5.99 -10.98 0.83
C ASP A 47 -5.85 -10.82 -0.69
N SER A 48 -4.66 -11.13 -1.22
CA SER A 48 -4.40 -11.18 -2.66
C SER A 48 -4.78 -12.55 -3.24
N ASN A 49 -5.73 -12.54 -4.19
CA ASN A 49 -6.01 -13.67 -5.08
C ASN A 49 -5.66 -13.25 -6.52
N ILE A 50 -4.53 -13.74 -7.04
CA ILE A 50 -4.28 -13.73 -8.50
C ILE A 50 -5.25 -14.75 -9.11
N ARG A 51 -6.20 -14.29 -9.94
CA ARG A 51 -7.09 -15.18 -10.69
C ARG A 51 -6.83 -15.03 -12.18
N VAL A 52 -6.35 -16.11 -12.79
CA VAL A 52 -6.32 -16.30 -14.24
C VAL A 52 -7.66 -16.92 -14.64
N ALA A 53 -8.44 -16.26 -15.49
CA ALA A 53 -9.67 -16.84 -16.03
C ALA A 53 -9.31 -18.06 -16.92
N GLN A 54 -9.89 -19.23 -16.61
CA GLN A 54 -9.84 -20.38 -17.52
C GLN A 54 -10.91 -20.23 -18.60
N HIS A 55 -10.52 -20.46 -19.84
CA HIS A 55 -11.37 -20.42 -21.02
C HIS A 55 -12.18 -21.73 -21.09
N GLU A 56 -13.45 -21.72 -20.68
CA GLU A 56 -14.34 -22.89 -20.89
C GLU A 56 -14.93 -22.86 -22.30
N ALA A 57 -14.53 -23.86 -23.09
CA ALA A 57 -15.17 -24.21 -24.34
C ALA A 57 -16.48 -24.96 -24.07
N THR A 58 -17.53 -24.53 -24.77
CA THR A 58 -18.89 -25.09 -24.78
C THR A 58 -18.95 -26.59 -25.06
N GLY A 59 -19.71 -27.35 -24.26
CA GLY A 59 -20.06 -28.74 -24.57
C GLY A 59 -21.01 -29.46 -23.58
N GLY A 60 -22.32 -29.38 -23.84
CA GLY A 60 -23.32 -30.47 -23.73
C GLY A 60 -23.47 -31.38 -22.49
N SER A 61 -24.51 -31.10 -21.70
CA SER A 61 -25.58 -32.02 -21.19
C SER A 61 -25.26 -33.47 -20.75
N THR A 62 -25.48 -33.82 -19.47
CA THR A 62 -26.65 -34.60 -18.97
C THR A 62 -26.46 -35.15 -17.53
N ALA A 63 -27.49 -34.91 -16.71
CA ALA A 63 -28.11 -35.73 -15.63
C ALA A 63 -27.28 -36.65 -14.69
N GLY A 64 -27.61 -36.56 -13.38
CA GLY A 64 -27.78 -37.73 -12.51
C GLY A 64 -27.03 -37.74 -11.17
N ASN A 65 -27.73 -37.34 -10.11
CA ASN A 65 -27.42 -37.68 -8.70
C ASN A 65 -28.17 -39.01 -8.33
N PRO A 66 -28.11 -39.64 -7.13
CA PRO A 66 -27.35 -39.32 -5.89
C PRO A 66 -26.85 -40.58 -5.08
N SER A 67 -26.47 -40.34 -3.80
CA SER A 67 -26.41 -41.28 -2.63
C SER A 67 -25.05 -41.97 -2.40
N SER A 68 -24.43 -42.12 -1.22
CA SER A 68 -24.85 -42.27 0.20
C SER A 68 -23.65 -41.92 1.14
N ALA A 69 -23.76 -41.16 2.24
CA ALA A 69 -24.15 -41.52 3.63
C ALA A 69 -23.23 -42.48 4.44
N ALA A 70 -22.79 -42.00 5.62
CA ALA A 70 -22.42 -42.67 6.89
C ALA A 70 -21.08 -43.47 6.94
N ALA A 71 -20.28 -43.60 8.02
CA ALA A 71 -20.33 -43.31 9.47
C ALA A 71 -18.87 -43.25 10.01
N VAL A 72 -18.49 -42.34 10.93
CA VAL A 72 -18.33 -42.48 12.41
C VAL A 72 -17.51 -43.68 12.93
N ALA A 73 -16.45 -43.38 13.70
CA ALA A 73 -15.90 -44.07 14.92
C ALA A 73 -14.34 -43.98 14.96
N THR A 74 -13.70 -43.15 15.81
CA THR A 74 -13.14 -43.46 17.16
C THR A 74 -12.12 -44.62 17.18
N ALA A 75 -10.98 -44.64 17.89
CA ALA A 75 -10.24 -43.76 18.80
C ALA A 75 -8.92 -44.50 19.19
N ALA A 76 -8.05 -43.83 19.95
CA ALA A 76 -6.93 -44.34 20.80
C ALA A 76 -5.61 -44.73 20.09
N GLU A 77 -4.51 -44.00 20.31
CA GLU A 77 -3.55 -44.09 21.44
C GLU A 77 -2.93 -45.50 21.55
N SER A 78 -1.62 -45.74 21.56
CA SER A 78 -0.57 -45.06 22.35
C SER A 78 0.81 -45.68 22.04
N THR A 79 1.85 -44.82 22.09
CA THR A 79 3.21 -44.99 22.68
C THR A 79 3.94 -46.35 22.53
N SER A 80 5.19 -46.42 22.05
CA SER A 80 6.44 -46.33 22.85
C SER A 80 7.66 -46.40 21.90
N THR A 81 8.47 -45.35 21.74
CA THR A 81 9.83 -45.12 22.29
C THR A 81 10.84 -46.28 22.26
N SER A 82 12.09 -45.94 21.86
CA SER A 82 13.42 -46.45 22.31
C SER A 82 14.30 -46.87 21.11
N THR A 83 15.13 -45.98 20.52
CA THR A 83 16.52 -45.56 20.86
C THR A 83 17.65 -46.24 20.07
N LEU A 84 18.57 -45.36 19.63
CA LEU A 84 20.03 -45.50 19.45
C LEU A 84 20.62 -46.03 18.12
N ALA A 85 21.27 -45.07 17.46
CA ALA A 85 22.26 -45.03 16.38
C ALA A 85 23.53 -45.90 16.61
N PRO A 86 24.68 -45.73 15.89
CA PRO A 86 24.98 -45.31 14.49
C PRO A 86 26.00 -46.27 13.80
N ALA A 87 26.25 -46.11 12.48
CA ALA A 87 27.55 -46.35 11.80
C ALA A 87 27.39 -46.14 10.27
N LEU A 88 27.96 -45.07 9.68
CA LEU A 88 29.31 -44.96 9.09
C LEU A 88 29.48 -45.53 7.66
N ALA A 89 30.01 -44.64 6.81
CA ALA A 89 30.81 -44.85 5.59
C ALA A 89 30.08 -45.41 4.34
N ALA A 90 29.92 -44.57 3.30
CA ALA A 90 30.76 -44.52 2.08
C ALA A 90 30.54 -45.76 1.17
N THR A 91 30.24 -45.67 -0.12
CA THR A 91 31.10 -45.12 -1.18
C THR A 91 30.37 -45.22 -2.54
N SER A 92 30.56 -44.20 -3.38
CA SER A 92 30.63 -44.16 -4.86
C SER A 92 29.69 -44.94 -5.80
N ILE A 93 29.10 -44.14 -6.71
CA ILE A 93 29.18 -44.22 -8.19
C ILE A 93 28.45 -45.37 -8.92
N GLY A 94 27.51 -44.95 -9.76
CA GLY A 94 27.39 -45.44 -11.13
C GLY A 94 26.02 -46.01 -11.50
N GLY A 95 25.31 -45.36 -12.43
CA GLY A 95 24.19 -46.01 -13.12
C GLY A 95 23.10 -45.09 -13.65
N SER A 96 23.29 -44.60 -14.86
CA SER A 96 22.35 -43.91 -15.75
C SER A 96 20.89 -44.40 -15.67
N ARG A 97 19.94 -43.45 -15.66
CA ARG A 97 18.57 -43.72 -16.12
C ARG A 97 17.98 -42.45 -16.75
N THR A 98 17.83 -42.51 -18.05
CA THR A 98 17.02 -41.64 -18.91
C THR A 98 15.61 -41.46 -18.35
N THR A 99 15.15 -40.22 -18.21
CA THR A 99 13.72 -39.91 -18.13
C THR A 99 13.40 -38.69 -18.99
N ALA A 100 12.47 -38.92 -19.91
CA ALA A 100 11.77 -37.90 -20.66
C ALA A 100 11.15 -36.88 -19.71
N SER A 101 11.43 -35.59 -19.95
CA SER A 101 10.68 -34.45 -19.41
C SER A 101 11.24 -33.15 -19.99
N SER A 102 11.17 -32.98 -21.32
CA SER A 102 11.49 -31.71 -21.98
C SER A 102 10.32 -31.05 -22.70
N GLU A 103 9.12 -31.64 -22.67
CA GLU A 103 7.94 -31.09 -23.35
C GLU A 103 6.96 -30.37 -22.41
N GLY A 104 7.02 -30.60 -21.10
CA GLY A 104 6.17 -29.90 -20.11
C GLY A 104 6.68 -28.52 -19.67
N ALA A 105 7.97 -28.23 -19.88
CA ALA A 105 8.60 -26.97 -19.44
C ALA A 105 8.60 -25.86 -20.50
N ARG A 106 8.16 -26.14 -21.74
CA ARG A 106 8.17 -25.18 -22.85
C ARG A 106 6.85 -24.43 -23.05
N PHE A 107 5.79 -24.79 -22.33
CA PHE A 107 4.48 -24.15 -22.43
C PHE A 107 4.19 -23.09 -21.37
N ALA A 108 5.07 -22.91 -20.38
CA ALA A 108 4.91 -21.92 -19.31
C ALA A 108 5.79 -20.67 -19.47
N SER A 109 6.48 -20.48 -20.61
CA SER A 109 7.47 -19.40 -20.79
C SER A 109 7.20 -18.46 -21.98
N ARG A 110 5.94 -18.24 -22.38
CA ARG A 110 5.61 -17.37 -23.54
C ARG A 110 4.49 -16.35 -23.35
N LEU A 111 3.91 -16.29 -22.16
CA LEU A 111 3.12 -15.17 -21.69
C LEU A 111 3.92 -14.71 -20.46
N ASP A 112 4.81 -13.74 -20.49
CA ASP A 112 4.56 -12.34 -20.81
C ASP A 112 5.88 -11.60 -20.43
N GLU A 113 6.85 -11.59 -21.35
CA GLU A 113 8.17 -10.92 -21.18
C GLU A 113 8.22 -9.56 -21.87
N THR A 114 7.10 -9.10 -22.41
CA THR A 114 7.03 -7.81 -23.10
C THR A 114 7.03 -6.66 -22.10
N SER A 115 8.03 -5.79 -22.24
CA SER A 115 8.07 -4.50 -21.55
C SER A 115 6.83 -3.68 -21.92
N LEU A 116 6.21 -3.03 -20.92
CA LEU A 116 5.11 -2.09 -21.11
C LEU A 116 5.61 -0.84 -21.84
N SER A 117 4.72 -0.14 -22.55
CA SER A 117 5.11 1.04 -23.33
C SER A 117 4.42 2.32 -22.87
N SER A 118 4.70 3.43 -23.55
CA SER A 118 3.99 4.70 -23.35
C SER A 118 2.59 4.73 -23.98
N ALA A 119 2.24 3.73 -24.80
CA ALA A 119 0.87 3.48 -25.19
C ALA A 119 0.10 2.82 -24.04
N THR A 120 -1.24 2.84 -24.09
CA THR A 120 -2.04 2.23 -23.02
C THR A 120 -1.90 0.72 -22.97
N ASP A 121 -1.65 0.07 -24.12
CA ASP A 121 -1.49 -1.39 -24.23
C ASP A 121 -2.57 -2.20 -23.51
N GLY A 122 -3.81 -1.67 -23.46
CA GLY A 122 -4.94 -2.29 -22.76
C GLY A 122 -4.86 -2.22 -21.22
N LEU A 123 -3.86 -1.55 -20.65
CA LEU A 123 -3.72 -1.34 -19.22
C LEU A 123 -4.76 -0.32 -18.73
N VAL A 124 -5.60 -0.75 -17.79
CA VAL A 124 -6.58 0.12 -17.11
C VAL A 124 -6.21 0.25 -15.64
N LEU A 125 -6.10 1.48 -15.14
CA LEU A 125 -6.00 1.77 -13.70
C LEU A 125 -7.38 2.11 -13.14
N PHE A 126 -7.84 1.32 -12.17
CA PHE A 126 -8.98 1.67 -11.32
C PHE A 126 -8.51 2.51 -10.12
N ASP A 127 -9.07 3.70 -10.01
CA ASP A 127 -8.71 4.73 -9.04
C ASP A 127 -9.95 5.22 -8.27
N LEU A 128 -9.72 5.84 -7.11
CA LEU A 128 -10.76 6.41 -6.26
C LEU A 128 -10.93 7.91 -6.55
N THR A 129 -12.17 8.35 -6.71
CA THR A 129 -12.52 9.78 -6.76
C THR A 129 -13.67 10.12 -5.81
N ASN A 130 -13.98 11.42 -5.72
CA ASN A 130 -14.93 11.96 -4.75
C ASN A 130 -16.39 11.84 -5.19
N CYS A 131 -16.67 11.92 -6.49
CA CYS A 131 -18.03 11.84 -7.04
C CYS A 131 -18.01 11.30 -8.49
N PRO A 132 -19.16 10.88 -9.05
CA PRO A 132 -19.21 10.40 -10.42
C PRO A 132 -18.68 11.45 -11.42
N GLY A 133 -17.70 11.06 -12.25
CA GLY A 133 -17.02 11.98 -13.17
C GLY A 133 -16.02 12.95 -12.52
N GLY A 134 -15.80 12.83 -11.21
CA GLY A 134 -14.82 13.60 -10.47
C GLY A 134 -13.38 13.27 -10.86
N LYS A 135 -12.46 14.18 -10.51
CA LYS A 135 -11.01 14.02 -10.73
C LYS A 135 -10.20 14.05 -9.44
N LEU A 136 -10.81 14.45 -8.32
CA LEU A 136 -10.10 14.65 -7.08
C LEU A 136 -9.50 13.34 -6.56
N CYS A 137 -8.24 13.42 -6.15
CA CYS A 137 -7.41 12.33 -5.67
C CYS A 137 -7.00 12.60 -4.23
N PHE A 138 -7.38 11.68 -3.35
CA PHE A 138 -7.05 11.75 -1.91
C PHE A 138 -6.56 10.43 -1.35
N SER A 139 -6.68 9.31 -2.07
CA SER A 139 -6.20 8.03 -1.57
C SER A 139 -4.68 7.99 -1.59
N PRO A 140 -4.00 7.78 -0.44
CA PRO A 140 -2.55 7.63 -0.43
C PRO A 140 -2.10 6.40 -1.23
N HIS A 141 -2.97 5.38 -1.36
CA HIS A 141 -2.65 4.14 -2.05
C HIS A 141 -2.72 4.27 -3.57
N THR A 142 -3.70 5.01 -4.11
CA THR A 142 -3.82 5.14 -5.57
C THR A 142 -2.77 6.09 -6.12
N ILE A 143 -2.45 7.15 -5.37
CA ILE A 143 -1.44 8.15 -5.74
C ILE A 143 -0.08 7.50 -6.00
N LYS A 144 0.38 6.57 -5.14
CA LYS A 144 1.66 5.91 -5.38
C LYS A 144 1.70 5.16 -6.71
N THR A 145 0.65 4.43 -7.07
CA THR A 145 0.57 3.74 -8.37
C THR A 145 0.50 4.71 -9.55
N ILE A 146 -0.20 5.83 -9.41
CA ILE A 146 -0.26 6.88 -10.45
C ILE A 146 1.14 7.45 -10.71
N LEU A 147 1.91 7.70 -9.65
CA LEU A 147 3.26 8.24 -9.75
C LEU A 147 4.27 7.17 -10.22
N ASP A 148 4.08 5.89 -9.88
CA ASP A 148 4.85 4.77 -10.42
C ASP A 148 4.70 4.70 -11.95
N LEU A 149 3.47 4.73 -12.45
CA LEU A 149 3.18 4.71 -13.90
C LEU A 149 3.82 5.91 -14.60
N LYS A 150 3.78 7.09 -13.98
CA LYS A 150 4.45 8.30 -14.49
C LYS A 150 5.98 8.14 -14.52
N LEU A 151 6.59 7.64 -13.44
CA LEU A 151 8.05 7.45 -13.35
C LEU A 151 8.54 6.52 -14.46
N LEU A 152 7.78 5.46 -14.72
CA LEU A 152 8.11 4.48 -15.75
C LEU A 152 7.73 4.95 -17.17
N GLY A 153 6.95 6.02 -17.31
CA GLY A 153 6.45 6.49 -18.60
C GLY A 153 5.48 5.50 -19.25
N ILE A 154 4.70 4.77 -18.46
CA ILE A 154 3.74 3.76 -18.93
C ILE A 154 2.38 4.42 -19.20
N GLY A 155 1.83 4.19 -20.39
CA GLY A 155 0.49 4.65 -20.76
C GLY A 155 -0.59 3.78 -20.10
N TYR A 156 -1.73 4.37 -19.75
CA TYR A 156 -2.86 3.64 -19.17
C TYR A 156 -4.17 4.40 -19.35
N ASP A 157 -5.28 3.68 -19.40
CA ASP A 157 -6.62 4.25 -19.26
C ASP A 157 -6.98 4.34 -17.77
N ARG A 158 -7.43 5.51 -17.31
CA ARG A 158 -7.75 5.74 -15.90
C ARG A 158 -9.25 5.75 -15.66
N GLN A 159 -9.76 4.72 -15.00
CA GLN A 159 -11.15 4.65 -14.55
C GLN A 159 -11.26 5.14 -13.10
N ARG A 160 -11.91 6.28 -12.93
CA ARG A 160 -12.13 6.90 -11.62
C ARG A 160 -13.50 6.53 -11.09
N LEU A 161 -13.51 5.91 -9.92
CA LEU A 161 -14.70 5.32 -9.32
C LEU A 161 -14.94 5.94 -7.95
N THR A 162 -16.21 6.14 -7.60
CA THR A 162 -16.58 6.47 -6.22
C THR A 162 -16.45 5.24 -5.31
N PHE A 163 -16.57 5.41 -3.99
CA PHE A 163 -16.57 4.27 -3.07
C PHE A 163 -17.69 3.26 -3.41
N ILE A 164 -18.85 3.75 -3.81
CA ILE A 164 -20.00 2.91 -4.17
C ILE A 164 -19.75 2.18 -5.48
N GLN A 165 -19.22 2.85 -6.50
CA GLN A 165 -18.89 2.20 -7.77
C GLN A 165 -17.82 1.11 -7.58
N ILE A 166 -16.89 1.29 -6.63
CA ILE A 166 -15.93 0.24 -6.26
C ILE A 166 -16.66 -0.96 -5.63
N ARG A 167 -17.59 -0.71 -4.70
CA ARG A 167 -18.31 -1.77 -3.98
C ARG A 167 -19.38 -2.48 -4.80
N ASN A 168 -19.83 -1.88 -5.88
CA ASN A 168 -20.83 -2.45 -6.79
C ASN A 168 -20.16 -2.89 -8.10
N ASP A 169 -19.83 -1.93 -8.96
CA ASP A 169 -19.39 -2.16 -10.34
C ASP A 169 -18.05 -2.92 -10.38
N LEU A 170 -17.03 -2.43 -9.67
CA LEU A 170 -15.71 -3.07 -9.68
C LEU A 170 -15.73 -4.42 -8.95
N ALA A 171 -16.46 -4.52 -7.83
CA ALA A 171 -16.57 -5.75 -7.07
C ALA A 171 -17.18 -6.90 -7.89
N SER A 172 -18.14 -6.60 -8.76
CA SER A 172 -18.75 -7.59 -9.67
C SER A 172 -17.80 -8.08 -10.76
N ARG A 173 -16.78 -7.27 -11.11
CA ARG A 173 -15.80 -7.57 -12.17
C ARG A 173 -14.55 -8.26 -11.64
N VAL A 174 -14.09 -7.87 -10.46
CA VAL A 174 -12.78 -8.27 -9.91
C VAL A 174 -12.94 -9.23 -8.73
N ALA A 175 -13.48 -8.74 -7.62
CA ALA A 175 -13.75 -9.53 -6.41
C ALA A 175 -14.64 -8.75 -5.43
N GLU A 176 -15.46 -9.45 -4.63
CA GLU A 176 -16.44 -8.88 -3.68
C GLU A 176 -15.86 -7.76 -2.80
N ASN A 177 -14.64 -7.94 -2.27
CA ASN A 177 -14.00 -6.98 -1.36
C ASN A 177 -12.86 -6.16 -2.00
N VAL A 178 -12.83 -6.06 -3.34
CA VAL A 178 -11.78 -5.35 -4.08
C VAL A 178 -11.50 -3.95 -3.51
N THR A 179 -10.22 -3.59 -3.46
CA THR A 179 -9.72 -2.27 -3.11
C THR A 179 -9.02 -1.67 -4.31
N VAL A 180 -8.88 -0.34 -4.29
CA VAL A 180 -8.09 0.40 -5.30
C VAL A 180 -6.84 0.99 -4.64
N PRO A 181 -5.71 1.08 -5.36
CA PRO A 181 -5.56 0.86 -6.80
C PRO A 181 -5.68 -0.62 -7.17
N ALA A 182 -6.30 -0.85 -8.33
CA ALA A 182 -6.33 -2.13 -9.02
C ALA A 182 -6.05 -1.86 -10.50
N ILE A 183 -5.42 -2.80 -11.20
CA ILE A 183 -5.21 -2.70 -12.65
C ILE A 183 -5.84 -3.87 -13.38
N GLU A 184 -6.33 -3.61 -14.59
CA GLU A 184 -6.72 -4.61 -15.59
C GLU A 184 -5.64 -4.63 -16.67
N LEU A 185 -5.20 -5.83 -17.06
CA LEU A 185 -4.23 -6.05 -18.13
C LEU A 185 -4.95 -6.33 -19.46
N ALA A 186 -4.21 -6.30 -20.57
CA ALA A 186 -4.75 -6.52 -21.92
C ALA A 186 -5.46 -7.88 -22.10
N ASP A 187 -5.07 -8.88 -21.33
CA ASP A 187 -5.67 -10.22 -21.33
C ASP A 187 -6.93 -10.32 -20.45
N GLY A 188 -7.35 -9.22 -19.83
CA GLY A 188 -8.50 -9.12 -18.95
C GLY A 188 -8.23 -9.60 -17.52
N SER A 189 -7.00 -10.00 -17.18
CA SER A 189 -6.62 -10.33 -15.81
C SER A 189 -6.47 -9.07 -14.95
N HIS A 190 -6.63 -9.23 -13.63
CA HIS A 190 -6.57 -8.13 -12.68
C HIS A 190 -5.44 -8.33 -11.67
N ILE A 191 -4.79 -7.22 -11.32
CA ILE A 191 -3.87 -7.15 -10.18
C ILE A 191 -4.44 -6.14 -9.20
N VAL A 192 -4.70 -6.60 -7.98
CA VAL A 192 -5.12 -5.79 -6.84
C VAL A 192 -3.93 -5.60 -5.92
N ASP A 193 -4.03 -4.65 -5.00
CA ASP A 193 -2.97 -4.21 -4.11
C ASP A 193 -1.87 -3.38 -4.79
N SER A 194 -1.60 -2.23 -4.18
CA SER A 194 -0.64 -1.26 -4.68
C SER A 194 0.82 -1.73 -4.67
N TRP A 195 1.21 -2.63 -3.74
CA TRP A 195 2.56 -3.18 -3.69
C TRP A 195 2.73 -4.26 -4.74
N ASP A 196 1.75 -5.15 -4.88
CA ASP A 196 1.74 -6.17 -5.94
C ASP A 196 1.77 -5.54 -7.33
N ILE A 197 1.04 -4.43 -7.54
CA ILE A 197 1.13 -3.61 -8.75
C ILE A 197 2.54 -3.06 -8.96
N ALA A 198 3.16 -2.46 -7.93
CA ALA A 198 4.52 -1.93 -8.05
C ALA A 198 5.53 -3.05 -8.40
N GLU A 199 5.39 -4.24 -7.82
CA GLU A 199 6.24 -5.38 -8.18
C GLU A 199 6.01 -5.87 -9.62
N TYR A 200 4.76 -5.84 -10.09
CA TYR A 200 4.43 -6.16 -11.48
C TYR A 200 5.07 -5.16 -12.45
N LEU A 201 4.90 -3.86 -12.18
CA LEU A 201 5.46 -2.77 -12.99
C LEU A 201 6.99 -2.80 -13.00
N GLU A 202 7.63 -3.05 -11.86
CA GLU A 202 9.09 -3.21 -11.77
C GLU A 202 9.60 -4.38 -12.62
N ARG A 203 8.82 -5.45 -12.84
CA ARG A 203 9.27 -6.56 -13.69
C ARG A 203 9.09 -6.30 -15.19
N ARG A 204 8.32 -5.29 -15.58
CA ARG A 204 7.88 -5.04 -16.97
C ARG A 204 8.12 -3.59 -17.42
N HIS A 205 8.98 -2.85 -16.72
CA HIS A 205 9.26 -1.46 -17.06
C HIS A 205 9.97 -1.32 -18.43
N PRO A 206 9.82 -0.16 -19.11
CA PRO A 206 10.67 0.21 -20.24
C PRO A 206 12.15 0.27 -19.86
N ASP A 207 13.03 -0.19 -20.75
CA ASP A 207 14.48 -0.17 -20.55
C ASP A 207 14.98 1.19 -20.04
N GLY A 208 15.73 1.17 -18.93
CA GLY A 208 16.33 2.37 -18.33
C GLY A 208 15.44 3.10 -17.32
N ALA A 209 14.20 2.68 -17.12
CA ALA A 209 13.37 3.09 -15.98
C ALA A 209 13.44 2.06 -14.84
N ALA A 210 13.21 2.46 -13.60
CA ALA A 210 13.08 1.54 -12.46
C ALA A 210 12.32 2.21 -11.33
N LEU A 211 11.42 1.47 -10.66
CA LEU A 211 10.68 1.97 -9.50
C LEU A 211 11.53 1.97 -8.24
N PHE A 212 12.30 0.90 -8.04
CA PHE A 212 13.10 0.73 -6.82
C PHE A 212 14.58 1.07 -7.01
N GLY A 213 15.09 0.97 -8.25
CA GLY A 213 16.47 1.28 -8.65
C GLY A 213 17.55 0.33 -8.10
N SER A 214 17.32 -0.30 -6.94
CA SER A 214 18.20 -1.30 -6.34
C SER A 214 17.48 -2.16 -5.31
N VAL A 215 18.10 -3.26 -4.88
CA VAL A 215 17.60 -4.09 -3.77
C VAL A 215 17.48 -3.28 -2.47
N ALA A 216 18.42 -2.37 -2.21
CA ALA A 216 18.37 -1.49 -1.05
C ALA A 216 17.20 -0.48 -1.16
N GLY A 217 17.00 0.10 -2.35
CA GLY A 217 15.87 0.99 -2.64
C GLY A 217 14.52 0.30 -2.46
N LYS A 218 14.39 -0.96 -2.89
CA LYS A 218 13.18 -1.76 -2.66
C LYS A 218 12.90 -1.99 -1.17
N LYS A 219 13.94 -2.34 -0.40
CA LYS A 219 13.81 -2.50 1.07
C LYS A 219 13.44 -1.19 1.75
N LEU A 220 14.00 -0.06 1.30
CA LEU A 220 13.64 1.25 1.80
C LEU A 220 12.17 1.57 1.50
N ALA A 221 11.72 1.33 0.27
CA ALA A 221 10.34 1.55 -0.12
C ALA A 221 9.36 0.67 0.68
N ALA A 222 9.70 -0.59 0.93
CA ALA A 222 8.90 -1.49 1.77
C ALA A 222 8.80 -0.97 3.21
N MET A 223 9.92 -0.52 3.79
CA MET A 223 9.96 0.07 5.12
C MET A 223 9.10 1.34 5.18
N LEU A 224 9.23 2.25 4.21
CA LEU A 224 8.47 3.50 4.17
C LEU A 224 6.98 3.28 3.92
N ASN A 225 6.61 2.27 3.11
CA ASN A 225 5.22 1.88 2.91
C ASN A 225 4.59 1.40 4.24
N SER A 226 5.34 0.62 5.03
CA SER A 226 4.92 0.22 6.38
C SER A 226 4.86 1.40 7.35
N PHE A 227 5.88 2.27 7.33
CA PHE A 227 5.96 3.48 8.14
C PHE A 227 4.77 4.41 7.91
N GLY A 228 4.37 4.62 6.66
CA GLY A 228 3.20 5.42 6.32
C GLY A 228 1.92 4.89 7.00
N LYS A 229 1.69 3.58 6.93
CA LYS A 229 0.50 2.94 7.51
C LYS A 229 0.52 2.88 9.03
N THR A 230 1.65 2.56 9.63
CA THR A 230 1.74 2.23 11.07
C THR A 230 2.15 3.41 11.93
N VAL A 231 2.81 4.42 11.35
CA VAL A 231 3.36 5.56 12.09
C VAL A 231 2.70 6.88 11.68
N LEU A 232 2.48 7.14 10.39
CA LEU A 232 1.87 8.39 9.94
C LEU A 232 0.33 8.35 10.00
N ALA A 233 -0.29 7.28 9.49
CA ALA A 233 -1.75 7.16 9.40
C ALA A 233 -2.49 7.40 10.72
N PRO A 234 -2.02 6.89 11.89
CA PRO A 234 -2.68 7.13 13.17
C PRO A 234 -2.84 8.61 13.54
N HIS A 235 -1.96 9.48 13.03
CA HIS A 235 -1.97 10.91 13.31
C HIS A 235 -2.57 11.74 12.16
N ILE A 236 -2.44 11.28 10.92
CA ILE A 236 -2.99 11.98 9.75
C ILE A 236 -4.48 11.67 9.54
N ALA A 237 -4.89 10.41 9.65
CA ALA A 237 -6.26 10.00 9.33
C ALA A 237 -7.34 10.69 10.17
N PRO A 238 -7.19 10.88 11.49
CA PRO A 238 -8.16 11.62 12.29
C PRO A 238 -8.37 13.07 11.83
N LEU A 239 -7.36 13.70 11.21
CA LEU A 239 -7.46 15.05 10.66
C LEU A 239 -8.12 15.04 9.27
N ALA A 240 -7.71 14.11 8.40
CA ALA A 240 -8.09 14.09 6.99
C ALA A 240 -9.50 13.53 6.72
N MET A 241 -9.95 12.54 7.50
CA MET A 241 -11.18 11.80 7.20
C MET A 241 -12.44 12.67 7.17
N ASN A 242 -12.53 13.71 8.00
CA ASN A 242 -13.66 14.66 7.96
C ASN A 242 -13.69 15.45 6.64
N GLY A 243 -12.51 15.84 6.17
CA GLY A 243 -12.34 16.52 4.90
C GLY A 243 -12.69 15.63 3.72
N VAL A 244 -12.17 14.40 3.69
CA VAL A 244 -12.53 13.42 2.67
C VAL A 244 -14.03 13.22 2.62
N HIS A 245 -14.69 12.94 3.75
CA HIS A 245 -16.14 12.78 3.80
C HIS A 245 -16.89 13.97 3.18
N LYS A 246 -16.46 15.22 3.44
CA LYS A 246 -17.10 16.41 2.86
C LYS A 246 -16.99 16.50 1.34
N LEU A 247 -15.97 15.89 0.75
CA LEU A 247 -15.75 15.88 -0.70
C LEU A 247 -16.60 14.83 -1.41
N LEU A 248 -17.00 13.77 -0.70
CA LEU A 248 -17.68 12.61 -1.28
C LEU A 248 -19.10 12.95 -1.74
N ASP A 249 -19.58 12.26 -2.78
CA ASP A 249 -20.99 12.22 -3.15
C ASP A 249 -21.87 11.65 -2.00
N PRO A 250 -23.18 11.94 -1.95
CA PRO A 250 -24.03 11.57 -0.81
C PRO A 250 -24.07 10.07 -0.47
N GLU A 251 -23.99 9.20 -1.48
CA GLU A 251 -24.04 7.76 -1.27
C GLU A 251 -22.70 7.27 -0.71
N SER A 252 -21.59 7.75 -1.28
CA SER A 252 -20.24 7.51 -0.77
C SER A 252 -20.03 8.08 0.64
N GLN A 253 -20.63 9.22 1.00
CA GLN A 253 -20.61 9.75 2.38
C GLN A 253 -21.25 8.79 3.37
N THR A 254 -22.42 8.26 2.99
CA THR A 254 -23.19 7.32 3.82
C THR A 254 -22.41 6.02 4.02
N TYR A 255 -21.91 5.43 2.93
CA TYR A 255 -21.07 4.23 3.01
C TYR A 255 -19.77 4.48 3.79
N PHE A 256 -19.12 5.62 3.56
CA PHE A 256 -17.86 5.94 4.22
C PHE A 256 -18.05 5.97 5.74
N SER A 257 -18.97 6.80 6.23
CA SER A 257 -19.21 7.00 7.66
C SER A 257 -19.80 5.77 8.35
N ASN A 258 -20.68 5.01 7.69
CA ASN A 258 -21.37 3.88 8.30
C ASN A 258 -20.58 2.58 8.25
N ASP A 259 -19.94 2.31 7.12
CA ASP A 259 -19.43 0.98 6.78
C ASP A 259 -17.91 0.98 6.60
N LYS A 260 -17.35 1.92 5.84
CA LYS A 260 -15.89 1.95 5.56
C LYS A 260 -15.07 2.21 6.81
N ILE A 261 -15.44 3.24 7.57
CA ILE A 261 -14.76 3.58 8.82
C ILE A 261 -15.57 3.17 10.05
N GLY A 262 -16.88 2.96 9.91
CA GLY A 262 -17.78 2.57 10.99
C GLY A 262 -18.32 3.75 11.80
N LYS A 263 -19.63 3.71 12.14
CA LYS A 263 -20.34 4.78 12.87
C LYS A 263 -19.65 5.22 14.16
N ALA A 264 -19.18 4.27 14.96
CA ALA A 264 -18.53 4.56 16.23
C ALA A 264 -17.26 5.40 16.05
N ARG A 265 -16.41 4.99 15.09
CA ARG A 265 -15.17 5.71 14.76
C ARG A 265 -15.46 7.04 14.09
N TRP A 266 -16.45 7.08 13.19
CA TRP A 266 -16.88 8.33 12.57
C TRP A 266 -17.30 9.35 13.61
N ASN A 267 -18.16 8.97 14.57
CA ASN A 267 -18.60 9.83 15.66
C ASN A 267 -17.43 10.36 16.49
N LYS A 268 -16.40 9.55 16.75
CA LYS A 268 -15.19 10.01 17.44
C LYS A 268 -14.43 11.04 16.61
N ILE A 269 -14.17 10.75 15.35
CA ILE A 269 -13.35 11.59 14.46
C ILE A 269 -14.06 12.91 14.11
N SER A 270 -15.37 12.87 13.85
CA SER A 270 -16.16 14.05 13.50
C SER A 270 -16.25 15.06 14.65
N ASN A 271 -16.06 14.61 15.90
CA ASN A 271 -16.18 15.42 17.11
C ASN A 271 -14.84 15.77 17.76
N LEU A 272 -13.70 15.57 17.06
CA LEU A 272 -12.39 15.96 17.59
C LEU A 272 -12.34 17.46 17.93
N THR A 273 -11.95 17.73 19.16
CA THR A 273 -11.68 19.08 19.66
C THR A 273 -10.45 19.68 18.99
N SER A 274 -10.29 21.01 19.06
CA SER A 274 -9.09 21.67 18.54
C SER A 274 -7.81 21.16 19.21
N ALA A 275 -7.83 20.89 20.52
CA ALA A 275 -6.68 20.40 21.26
C ALA A 275 -6.26 18.98 20.82
N GLU A 276 -7.20 18.08 20.55
CA GLU A 276 -6.91 16.75 20.02
C GLU A 276 -6.33 16.83 18.60
N LYS A 277 -6.87 17.71 17.76
CA LYS A 277 -6.32 17.96 16.41
C LYS A 277 -4.89 18.49 16.47
N ASP A 278 -4.61 19.46 17.34
CA ASP A 278 -3.26 19.99 17.53
C ASP A 278 -2.30 18.91 18.06
N THR A 279 -2.78 18.00 18.92
CA THR A 279 -2.00 16.82 19.36
C THR A 279 -1.65 15.91 18.18
N HIS A 280 -2.61 15.61 17.30
CA HIS A 280 -2.34 14.82 16.09
C HIS A 280 -1.31 15.51 15.17
N VAL A 281 -1.40 16.84 15.00
CA VAL A 281 -0.41 17.62 14.24
C VAL A 281 0.98 17.48 14.85
N GLN A 282 1.12 17.73 16.16
CA GLN A 282 2.41 17.63 16.85
C GLN A 282 3.02 16.24 16.75
N GLN A 283 2.21 15.18 16.86
CA GLN A 283 2.69 13.81 16.70
C GLN A 283 3.13 13.54 15.26
N ALA A 284 2.36 13.95 14.25
CA ALA A 284 2.74 13.80 12.86
C ALA A 284 4.08 14.52 12.55
N VAL A 285 4.24 15.77 13.03
CA VAL A 285 5.49 16.54 12.92
C VAL A 285 6.67 15.79 13.56
N ALA A 286 6.47 15.26 14.77
CA ALA A 286 7.52 14.52 15.46
C ALA A 286 7.92 13.24 14.72
N LYS A 287 6.96 12.52 14.12
CA LYS A 287 7.24 11.30 13.34
C LYS A 287 7.97 11.59 12.04
N LEU A 288 7.73 12.76 11.42
CA LEU A 288 8.43 13.19 10.21
C LEU A 288 9.92 13.51 10.43
N GLU A 289 10.40 13.57 11.68
CA GLU A 289 11.84 13.74 11.96
C GLU A 289 12.69 12.64 11.33
N VAL A 290 12.18 11.40 11.22
CA VAL A 290 12.90 10.31 10.54
C VAL A 290 13.17 10.63 9.07
N LEU A 291 12.18 11.22 8.38
CA LEU A 291 12.34 11.64 6.99
C LEU A 291 13.25 12.87 6.88
N ASN A 292 13.13 13.82 7.81
CA ASN A 292 14.01 14.98 7.88
C ASN A 292 15.49 14.53 8.01
N ALA A 293 15.77 13.59 8.91
CA ALA A 293 17.11 13.04 9.10
C ALA A 293 17.63 12.33 7.83
N MET A 294 16.78 11.59 7.12
CA MET A 294 17.15 10.97 5.84
C MET A 294 17.50 12.01 4.77
N LEU A 295 16.67 13.04 4.61
CA LEU A 295 16.85 14.07 3.59
C LEU A 295 18.05 15.00 3.86
N GLU A 296 18.45 15.15 5.12
CA GLU A 296 19.65 15.91 5.53
C GLU A 296 20.91 15.01 5.64
N ALA A 297 20.81 13.69 5.50
CA ALA A 297 21.99 12.81 5.57
C ALA A 297 23.02 13.12 4.47
N ASP A 298 22.55 13.44 3.26
CA ASP A 298 23.39 13.80 2.12
C ASP A 298 24.07 15.17 2.28
N THR A 299 23.43 16.12 2.98
CA THR A 299 24.01 17.46 3.23
C THR A 299 25.17 17.37 4.22
N LEU A 300 25.08 16.49 5.21
CA LEU A 300 26.12 16.25 6.20
C LEU A 300 27.36 15.55 5.60
N ALA A 301 27.16 14.58 4.71
CA ALA A 301 28.26 13.91 4.00
C ALA A 301 29.07 14.90 3.12
N ALA A 302 28.38 15.81 2.42
CA ALA A 302 29.01 16.86 1.62
C ALA A 302 29.76 17.89 2.48
N ALA A 303 29.23 18.26 3.66
CA ALA A 303 29.88 19.19 4.57
C ALA A 303 31.14 18.60 5.23
N GLY A 304 31.14 17.31 5.57
CA GLY A 304 32.30 16.60 6.14
C GLY A 304 33.45 16.40 5.14
N ALA A 305 33.15 16.22 3.85
CA ALA A 305 34.17 16.15 2.80
C ALA A 305 34.84 17.52 2.53
N ALA A 306 34.14 18.63 2.77
CA ALA A 306 34.68 19.98 2.61
C ALA A 306 35.61 20.42 3.75
N SER A 307 35.57 19.77 4.91
CA SER A 307 36.39 20.12 6.08
C SER A 307 37.69 19.32 6.19
N SER A 308 37.88 18.27 5.38
CA SER A 308 39.05 17.37 5.44
C SER A 308 40.19 17.70 4.47
N THR A 309 40.10 18.78 3.68
CA THR A 309 41.22 19.22 2.83
C THR A 309 42.21 20.09 3.60
N SER A 310 43.22 19.45 4.19
CA SER A 310 44.46 20.10 4.64
C SER A 310 45.34 20.53 3.45
N ALA A 311 45.95 21.70 3.62
CA ALA A 311 46.99 22.37 2.82
C ALA A 311 47.65 21.57 1.68
N ASP A 312 47.17 21.78 0.44
CA ASP A 312 47.97 22.01 -0.78
C ASP A 312 47.04 22.02 -2.00
N ALA A 313 46.59 23.20 -2.46
CA ALA A 313 45.97 23.32 -3.79
C ALA A 313 45.82 24.77 -4.29
N VAL A 314 46.91 25.38 -4.75
CA VAL A 314 46.85 26.50 -5.72
C VAL A 314 46.95 25.91 -7.13
N ALA A 315 46.00 25.05 -7.51
CA ALA A 315 45.87 24.55 -8.88
C ALA A 315 44.53 23.83 -9.13
N ASP A 316 43.37 24.33 -8.65
CA ASP A 316 42.12 23.72 -9.11
C ASP A 316 40.83 24.56 -8.97
N ALA A 317 40.86 25.84 -9.36
CA ALA A 317 39.66 26.66 -9.36
C ALA A 317 38.60 26.19 -10.38
N ALA A 318 39.02 25.55 -11.48
CA ALA A 318 38.14 25.06 -12.53
C ALA A 318 37.44 23.74 -12.18
N ALA A 319 38.12 22.75 -11.57
CA ALA A 319 37.44 21.54 -11.09
C ALA A 319 36.52 21.82 -9.89
N ARG A 320 36.82 22.84 -9.07
CA ARG A 320 35.93 23.29 -7.99
C ARG A 320 34.62 23.90 -8.48
N SER A 321 34.62 24.56 -9.64
CA SER A 321 33.39 25.08 -10.26
C SER A 321 32.53 23.95 -10.84
N ALA A 322 33.16 22.94 -11.45
CA ALA A 322 32.48 21.73 -11.93
C ALA A 322 32.00 20.81 -10.77
N SER A 323 32.74 20.76 -9.66
CA SER A 323 32.38 20.00 -8.45
C SER A 323 31.25 20.66 -7.64
N ARG A 324 31.24 22.01 -7.53
CA ARG A 324 30.10 22.74 -6.94
C ARG A 324 28.81 22.59 -7.73
N SER A 325 28.88 22.34 -9.03
CA SER A 325 27.71 22.01 -9.86
C SER A 325 27.19 20.59 -9.66
N ARG A 326 27.96 19.69 -9.01
CA ARG A 326 27.66 18.26 -8.83
C ARG A 326 27.26 17.84 -7.41
N SER A 327 27.25 18.76 -6.44
CA SER A 327 26.85 18.47 -5.06
C SER A 327 25.65 19.32 -4.65
N ARG A 328 24.53 19.18 -5.36
CA ARG A 328 23.24 19.38 -4.71
C ARG A 328 22.89 18.03 -4.12
N SER A 329 22.81 17.94 -2.79
CA SER A 329 22.25 16.78 -2.11
C SER A 329 20.95 16.39 -2.80
N SER A 330 20.73 15.10 -3.02
CA SER A 330 19.47 14.63 -3.60
C SER A 330 18.32 15.14 -2.74
N VAL A 331 17.24 15.58 -3.38
CA VAL A 331 16.01 15.92 -2.66
C VAL A 331 15.15 14.68 -2.42
N TRP A 332 15.49 13.53 -3.02
CA TRP A 332 14.74 12.26 -2.97
C TRP A 332 15.25 11.31 -1.88
N LEU A 333 14.33 10.55 -1.27
CA LEU A 333 14.60 9.68 -0.12
C LEU A 333 15.59 8.54 -0.43
N ALA A 334 15.59 8.04 -1.66
CA ALA A 334 16.52 7.00 -2.12
C ALA A 334 17.83 7.57 -2.71
N GLY A 335 17.98 8.90 -2.73
CA GLY A 335 19.04 9.56 -3.48
C GLY A 335 18.75 9.65 -4.99
N GLY A 336 19.75 10.06 -5.77
CA GLY A 336 19.66 10.08 -7.23
C GLY A 336 19.04 11.35 -7.84
N SER A 337 18.67 11.27 -9.12
CA SER A 337 18.14 12.41 -9.90
C SER A 337 16.61 12.41 -10.05
N GLN A 338 15.94 11.29 -9.76
CA GLN A 338 14.50 11.08 -9.89
C GLN A 338 13.93 10.57 -8.57
N PRO A 339 12.66 10.86 -8.23
CA PRO A 339 11.99 10.18 -7.14
C PRO A 339 11.78 8.70 -7.48
N THR A 340 11.56 7.90 -6.46
CA THR A 340 11.34 6.45 -6.57
C THR A 340 10.05 6.05 -5.87
N HIS A 341 9.68 4.76 -5.93
CA HIS A 341 8.54 4.25 -5.15
C HIS A 341 8.67 4.57 -3.65
N ALA A 342 9.90 4.69 -3.13
CA ALA A 342 10.16 5.09 -1.74
C ALA A 342 9.62 6.50 -1.42
N ASP A 343 9.68 7.43 -2.37
CA ASP A 343 9.11 8.76 -2.24
C ASP A 343 7.59 8.70 -2.31
N PHE A 344 7.05 7.96 -3.29
CA PHE A 344 5.61 7.96 -3.58
C PHE A 344 4.77 7.35 -2.44
N VAL A 345 5.26 6.31 -1.77
CA VAL A 345 4.56 5.67 -0.64
C VAL A 345 4.39 6.61 0.56
N VAL A 346 5.28 7.59 0.71
CA VAL A 346 5.18 8.64 1.73
C VAL A 346 4.34 9.80 1.20
N PHE A 347 4.58 10.23 -0.04
CA PHE A 347 3.93 11.39 -0.64
C PHE A 347 2.41 11.24 -0.75
N GLY A 348 1.92 10.01 -0.95
CA GLY A 348 0.49 9.73 -0.86
C GLY A 348 -0.14 10.23 0.45
N TRP A 349 0.59 10.12 1.58
CA TRP A 349 0.11 10.63 2.87
C TRP A 349 0.11 12.15 2.96
N TYR A 350 1.02 12.83 2.27
CA TYR A 350 0.97 14.30 2.12
C TYR A 350 -0.32 14.72 1.42
N VAL A 351 -0.62 14.11 0.26
CA VAL A 351 -1.84 14.43 -0.49
C VAL A 351 -3.08 14.10 0.32
N PHE A 352 -3.13 12.96 1.01
CA PHE A 352 -4.25 12.63 1.91
C PHE A 352 -4.41 13.65 3.04
N THR A 353 -3.31 14.17 3.59
CA THR A 353 -3.34 15.22 4.63
C THR A 353 -4.00 16.50 4.11
N ARG A 354 -3.87 16.83 2.83
CA ARG A 354 -4.49 18.04 2.24
C ARG A 354 -6.01 18.05 2.36
N ALA A 355 -6.65 16.88 2.43
CA ALA A 355 -8.09 16.79 2.73
C ALA A 355 -8.45 17.42 4.09
N ALA A 356 -7.55 17.41 5.08
CA ALA A 356 -7.78 18.08 6.37
C ALA A 356 -7.86 19.62 6.22
N GLY A 357 -7.33 20.16 5.12
CA GLY A 357 -7.25 21.58 4.81
C GLY A 357 -5.81 22.11 4.81
N GLN A 358 -5.60 23.21 4.08
CA GLN A 358 -4.26 23.76 3.81
C GLN A 358 -3.45 24.08 5.06
N ARG A 359 -4.11 24.53 6.15
CA ARG A 359 -3.45 24.78 7.43
C ARG A 359 -2.75 23.52 7.94
N TYR A 360 -3.47 22.40 8.07
CA TYR A 360 -2.92 21.16 8.63
C TYR A 360 -1.83 20.56 7.74
N ALA A 361 -2.03 20.58 6.42
CA ALA A 361 -1.01 20.13 5.48
C ALA A 361 0.29 20.94 5.64
N LYS A 362 0.18 22.28 5.77
CA LYS A 362 1.32 23.15 5.99
C LYS A 362 1.99 22.92 7.34
N ASP A 363 1.20 22.91 8.42
CA ASP A 363 1.71 22.77 9.79
C ASP A 363 2.45 21.43 10.00
N ILE A 364 2.03 20.36 9.32
CA ILE A 364 2.67 19.05 9.41
C ILE A 364 3.89 18.95 8.49
N TRP A 365 3.70 19.16 7.18
CA TRP A 365 4.68 18.77 6.18
C TRP A 365 5.75 19.82 5.90
N TYR A 366 5.55 21.06 6.36
CA TYR A 366 6.53 22.15 6.27
C TYR A 366 7.13 22.52 7.63
N ALA A 367 6.85 21.75 8.69
CA ALA A 367 7.52 21.93 9.99
C ALA A 367 9.03 21.71 9.89
N HIS A 368 9.44 20.73 9.07
CA HIS A 368 10.84 20.43 8.77
C HIS A 368 11.20 21.00 7.40
N ARG A 369 12.26 21.80 7.33
CA ARG A 369 12.66 22.48 6.08
C ARG A 369 12.99 21.49 4.96
N ALA A 370 13.65 20.37 5.28
CA ALA A 370 14.02 19.36 4.28
C ALA A 370 12.77 18.66 3.71
N VAL A 371 11.84 18.28 4.58
CA VAL A 371 10.57 17.66 4.19
C VAL A 371 9.74 18.61 3.32
N GLY A 372 9.65 19.90 3.70
CA GLY A 372 8.95 20.90 2.88
C GLY A 372 9.55 21.04 1.47
N ARG A 373 10.89 21.07 1.34
CA ARG A 373 11.56 21.08 0.02
C ARG A 373 11.25 19.82 -0.79
N TRP A 374 11.22 18.66 -0.14
CA TRP A 374 10.87 17.38 -0.77
C TRP A 374 9.42 17.36 -1.25
N VAL A 375 8.48 17.89 -0.47
CA VAL A 375 7.09 18.07 -0.90
C VAL A 375 6.99 18.98 -2.12
N ASP A 376 7.63 20.15 -2.09
CA ASP A 376 7.62 21.09 -3.21
C ASP A 376 8.19 20.44 -4.49
N ALA A 377 9.29 19.69 -4.36
CA ALA A 377 9.92 18.98 -5.47
C ALA A 377 9.01 17.88 -6.05
N LEU A 378 8.28 17.13 -5.21
CA LEU A 378 7.33 16.11 -5.68
C LEU A 378 6.09 16.71 -6.33
N LEU A 379 5.59 17.85 -5.83
CA LEU A 379 4.51 18.59 -6.47
C LEU A 379 4.93 19.08 -7.86
N GLU A 380 6.11 19.68 -7.97
CA GLU A 380 6.69 20.11 -9.26
C GLU A 380 6.90 18.93 -10.20
N TRP A 381 7.50 17.84 -9.71
CA TRP A 381 7.73 16.62 -10.50
C TRP A 381 6.42 15.97 -10.98
N SER A 382 5.38 16.00 -10.14
CA SER A 382 4.06 15.44 -10.48
C SER A 382 3.41 16.16 -11.68
N GLY A 383 3.72 17.44 -11.90
CA GLY A 383 3.16 18.24 -13.00
C GLY A 383 1.63 18.27 -12.94
N ASP A 384 0.97 18.15 -14.09
CA ASP A 384 -0.51 18.21 -14.22
C ASP A 384 -1.26 17.19 -13.35
N ILE A 385 -0.62 16.09 -12.94
CA ILE A 385 -1.23 15.13 -12.00
C ILE A 385 -1.53 15.81 -10.64
N ALA A 386 -0.74 16.80 -10.25
CA ALA A 386 -0.92 17.52 -9.00
C ALA A 386 -2.19 18.37 -8.96
N ASP A 387 -2.75 18.73 -10.12
CA ASP A 387 -4.02 19.47 -10.21
C ASP A 387 -5.22 18.64 -9.72
N ASP A 388 -5.08 17.32 -9.74
CA ASP A 388 -6.09 16.40 -9.22
C ASP A 388 -5.99 16.20 -7.70
N PHE A 389 -4.91 16.62 -7.04
CA PHE A 389 -4.71 16.42 -5.60
C PHE A 389 -5.59 17.38 -4.77
N VAL A 390 -6.31 16.83 -3.78
CA VAL A 390 -7.31 17.55 -2.94
C VAL A 390 -6.81 18.75 -2.16
#